data_AF-A0A9Q4B3K0-F1
#
_entry.id   AF-A0A9Q4B3K0-F1
#
_cell.length_a   1.000
_cell.length_b   1.000
_cell.length_c   1.000
_cell.angle_alpha   90.00
_cell.angle_beta   90.00
_cell.angle_gamma   90.00
#
_symmetry.space_group_name_H-M   'P 1'
#
loop_
_entity.id
_entity.type
_entity.pdbx_description
1 polymer ?
#
loop_
_entity_poly.entity_id
_entity_poly.type
_entity_poly.pdbx_seq_one_letter_code
_entity_poly.pdbx_strand_id
1 'polypeptide(L)'
;METSQLRAEYSSKQSQLLACQAEHITLEEELEFVRQKKTELQTLKNDVIQNRVNALTVNSSIDFLEWVGSNYATFAETYVDRLCHEKYTNYINEIDDNLDALVDEERRLENKLLENDGLIGKLRQGLNWLSAEIEKLIN
;
A
#
# COMPACT_ATOMS: atom_id res chain seq x y z
N MET A 1 -29.14 10.86 40.28
CA MET A 1 -29.42 10.26 38.95
C MET A 1 -28.51 10.86 37.88
N GLU A 2 -28.39 12.18 37.82
CA GLU A 2 -27.60 12.92 36.83
C GLU A 2 -26.09 12.58 36.84
N THR A 3 -25.46 12.51 38.00
CA THR A 3 -24.05 12.08 38.15
C THR A 3 -23.79 10.64 37.72
N SER A 4 -24.75 9.73 37.95
CA SER A 4 -24.62 8.33 37.52
C SER A 4 -24.70 8.19 36.00
N GLN A 5 -25.53 9.00 35.35
CA GLN A 5 -25.65 9.04 33.88
C GLN A 5 -24.38 9.60 33.24
N LEU A 6 -23.84 10.70 33.75
CA LEU A 6 -22.58 11.29 33.26
C LEU A 6 -21.40 10.32 33.39
N ARG A 7 -21.31 9.59 34.51
CA ARG A 7 -20.27 8.56 34.71
C ARG A 7 -20.41 7.40 33.72
N ALA A 8 -21.64 6.96 33.45
CA ALA A 8 -21.89 5.91 32.45
C ALA A 8 -21.49 6.38 31.04
N GLU A 9 -21.82 7.62 30.68
CA GLU A 9 -21.41 8.21 29.40
C GLU A 9 -19.88 8.33 29.29
N TYR A 10 -19.21 8.74 30.37
CA TYR A 10 -17.75 8.81 30.43
C TYR A 10 -17.12 7.44 30.17
N SER A 11 -17.58 6.40 30.88
CA SER A 11 -17.09 5.03 30.66
C SER A 11 -17.34 4.54 29.23
N SER A 12 -18.48 4.88 28.64
CA SER A 12 -18.78 4.53 27.24
C SER A 12 -17.82 5.22 26.26
N LYS A 13 -17.61 6.54 26.38
CA LYS A 13 -16.67 7.26 25.51
C LYS A 13 -15.23 6.83 25.71
N GLN A 14 -14.84 6.49 26.94
CA GLN A 14 -13.52 5.97 27.24
C GLN A 14 -13.30 4.62 26.55
N SER A 15 -14.31 3.75 26.54
CA SER A 15 -14.24 2.46 25.85
C SER A 15 -14.14 2.64 24.34
N GLN A 16 -14.92 3.57 23.77
CA GLN A 16 -14.82 3.93 22.34
C GLN A 16 -13.43 4.49 22.00
N LEU A 17 -12.84 5.33 22.86
CA LEU A 17 -11.50 5.87 22.66
C LEU A 17 -10.45 4.77 22.59
N LEU A 18 -10.51 3.80 23.52
CA LEU A 18 -9.59 2.66 23.51
C LEU A 18 -9.74 1.81 22.24
N ALA A 19 -10.96 1.61 21.75
CA ALA A 19 -11.21 0.90 20.49
C ALA A 19 -10.60 1.64 19.29
N CYS A 20 -10.83 2.96 19.18
CA CYS A 20 -10.23 3.78 18.12
C CYS A 20 -8.70 3.78 18.19
N GLN A 21 -8.11 3.80 19.38
CA GLN A 21 -6.66 3.72 19.55
C GLN A 21 -6.09 2.37 19.12
N ALA A 22 -6.80 1.27 19.40
CA ALA A 22 -6.40 -0.04 18.92
C ALA A 22 -6.49 -0.13 17.39
N GLU A 23 -7.58 0.38 16.81
CA GLU A 23 -7.75 0.46 15.34
C GLU A 23 -6.67 1.32 14.69
N HIS A 24 -6.24 2.42 15.34
CA HIS A 24 -5.15 3.26 14.85
C HIS A 24 -3.86 2.46 14.66
N ILE A 25 -3.48 1.66 15.66
CA ILE A 25 -2.27 0.84 15.62
C ILE A 25 -2.37 -0.19 14.48
N THR A 26 -3.53 -0.85 14.34
CA THR A 26 -3.74 -1.81 13.25
C THR A 26 -3.63 -1.14 11.87
N LEU A 27 -4.21 0.04 11.69
CA LEU A 27 -4.12 0.79 10.43
C LEU A 27 -2.68 1.23 10.13
N GLU A 28 -1.88 1.60 11.14
CA GLU A 28 -0.46 1.91 10.96
C GLU A 28 0.35 0.67 10.54
N GLU A 29 0.08 -0.49 11.14
CA GLU A 29 0.72 -1.76 10.77
C GLU A 29 0.38 -2.16 9.33
N GLU A 30 -0.89 -2.06 8.93
CA GLU A 30 -1.34 -2.31 7.56
C GLU A 30 -0.68 -1.35 6.55
N LEU A 31 -0.58 -0.06 6.90
CA LEU A 31 0.04 0.96 6.06
C LEU A 31 1.53 0.68 5.85
N GLU A 32 2.25 0.29 6.90
CA GLU A 32 3.67 -0.07 6.79
C GLU A 32 3.86 -1.32 5.94
N PHE A 33 3.00 -2.32 6.08
CA PHE A 33 3.02 -3.50 5.23
C PHE A 33 2.84 -3.14 3.75
N VAL A 34 1.88 -2.28 3.42
CA VAL A 34 1.65 -1.82 2.03
C VAL A 34 2.87 -1.07 1.50
N ARG A 35 3.48 -0.19 2.30
CA ARG A 35 4.70 0.54 1.93
C ARG A 35 5.86 -0.40 1.64
N GLN A 36 6.06 -1.41 2.49
CA GLN A 36 7.09 -2.43 2.28
C GLN A 36 6.86 -3.18 0.96
N LYS A 37 5.62 -3.63 0.70
CA LYS A 37 5.28 -4.35 -0.54
C LYS A 37 5.44 -3.50 -1.79
N LYS A 38 5.10 -2.22 -1.72
CA LYS A 38 5.35 -1.27 -2.80
C LYS A 38 6.84 -1.16 -3.11
N THR A 39 7.69 -1.04 -2.09
CA THR A 39 9.15 -0.99 -2.29
C THR A 39 9.70 -2.30 -2.87
N GLU A 40 9.29 -3.46 -2.35
CA GLU A 40 9.69 -4.77 -2.88
C GLU A 40 9.32 -4.92 -4.37
N LEU A 41 8.10 -4.48 -4.74
CA LEU A 41 7.60 -4.57 -6.10
C LEU A 41 8.29 -3.56 -7.05
N GLN A 42 8.64 -2.37 -6.56
CA GLN A 42 9.47 -1.40 -7.31
C GLN A 42 10.86 -1.96 -7.61
N THR A 43 11.49 -2.64 -6.65
CA THR A 43 12.77 -3.33 -6.88
C THR A 43 12.61 -4.42 -7.94
N LEU A 44 11.58 -5.26 -7.82
CA LEU A 44 11.30 -6.30 -8.81
C LEU A 44 11.10 -5.70 -10.21
N LYS A 45 10.37 -4.58 -10.34
CA LYS A 45 10.20 -3.88 -11.63
C LYS A 45 11.54 -3.53 -12.25
N ASN A 46 12.44 -2.95 -11.47
CA ASN A 46 13.76 -2.55 -11.95
C ASN A 46 14.59 -3.76 -12.38
N ASP A 47 14.55 -4.86 -11.63
CA ASP A 47 15.24 -6.11 -11.98
C ASP A 47 14.71 -6.69 -13.29
N VAL A 48 13.38 -6.68 -13.49
CA VAL A 48 12.74 -7.14 -14.73
C VAL A 48 13.11 -6.26 -15.92
N ILE A 49 13.12 -4.94 -15.74
CA ILE A 49 13.58 -4.00 -16.78
C ILE A 49 15.03 -4.29 -17.15
N GLN A 50 15.90 -4.49 -16.15
CA GLN A 50 17.30 -4.78 -16.40
C GLN A 50 17.49 -6.14 -17.10
N ASN A 51 16.71 -7.16 -16.71
CA ASN A 51 16.71 -8.46 -17.37
C ASN A 51 16.26 -8.35 -18.84
N ARG A 52 15.25 -7.53 -19.13
CA ARG A 52 14.83 -7.23 -20.50
C ARG A 52 15.96 -6.59 -21.31
N VAL A 53 16.63 -5.58 -20.74
CA VAL A 53 17.78 -4.91 -21.38
C VAL A 53 18.91 -5.90 -21.64
N ASN A 54 19.25 -6.75 -20.67
CA ASN A 54 20.27 -7.78 -20.81
C ASN A 54 19.88 -8.79 -21.92
N ALA A 55 18.62 -9.23 -21.97
CA ALA A 55 18.13 -10.15 -23.00
C ALA A 55 18.23 -9.55 -24.41
N LEU A 56 17.89 -8.27 -24.56
CA LEU A 56 18.07 -7.52 -25.82
C LEU A 56 19.55 -7.36 -26.18
N THR A 57 20.41 -7.17 -25.18
CA THR A 57 21.86 -7.01 -25.39
C THR A 57 22.49 -8.32 -25.86
N VAL A 58 22.06 -9.48 -25.35
CA VAL A 58 22.47 -10.80 -25.86
C VAL A 58 22.15 -10.92 -27.35
N ASN A 59 20.98 -10.45 -27.82
CA ASN A 59 20.69 -10.42 -29.25
C ASN A 59 21.68 -9.53 -30.03
N SER A 60 22.03 -8.35 -29.51
CA SER A 60 23.00 -7.44 -30.16
C SER A 60 24.47 -7.90 -30.07
N SER A 61 24.81 -8.83 -29.17
CA SER A 61 26.18 -9.29 -28.96
C SER A 61 26.57 -10.46 -29.85
N ILE A 62 25.59 -11.10 -30.49
CA ILE A 62 25.85 -12.23 -31.36
C ILE A 62 26.05 -11.69 -32.77
N ASP A 63 27.32 -11.50 -33.12
CA ASP A 63 27.76 -10.97 -34.41
C ASP A 63 27.68 -12.06 -35.49
N PHE A 64 26.45 -12.44 -35.85
CA PHE A 64 26.23 -13.30 -37.00
C PHE A 64 26.19 -12.45 -38.26
N LEU A 65 27.36 -12.14 -38.81
CA LEU A 65 27.48 -11.47 -40.11
C LEU A 65 26.71 -12.19 -41.25
N GLU A 66 26.33 -13.48 -41.07
CA GLU A 66 25.65 -14.28 -42.10
C GLU A 66 24.55 -15.24 -41.58
N TRP A 67 24.02 -15.11 -40.34
CA TRP A 67 22.97 -16.03 -39.88
C TRP A 67 21.61 -15.70 -40.53
N VAL A 68 21.28 -16.48 -41.54
CA VAL A 68 20.06 -16.35 -42.34
C VAL A 68 19.32 -17.68 -42.44
N GLY A 69 18.07 -17.65 -42.88
CA GLY A 69 17.23 -18.83 -43.08
C GLY A 69 16.18 -19.05 -41.98
N SER A 70 15.44 -20.14 -42.07
CA SER A 70 14.26 -20.42 -41.23
C SER A 70 14.57 -20.48 -39.73
N ASN A 71 15.75 -20.98 -39.35
CA ASN A 71 16.16 -21.05 -37.95
C ASN A 71 16.40 -19.64 -37.36
N TYR A 72 16.97 -18.72 -38.14
CA TYR A 72 17.12 -17.33 -37.72
C TYR A 72 15.74 -16.66 -37.58
N ALA A 73 14.86 -16.82 -38.56
CA ALA A 73 13.51 -16.25 -38.50
C ALA A 73 12.74 -16.74 -37.26
N THR A 74 12.83 -18.04 -36.96
CA THR A 74 12.21 -18.64 -35.76
C THR A 74 12.82 -18.08 -34.47
N PHE A 75 14.14 -17.88 -34.44
CA PHE A 75 14.82 -17.25 -33.31
C PHE A 75 14.39 -15.79 -33.13
N ALA A 76 14.39 -14.97 -34.19
CA ALA A 76 13.99 -13.58 -34.15
C ALA A 76 12.54 -13.44 -33.62
N GLU A 77 11.60 -14.23 -34.17
CA GLU A 77 10.21 -14.24 -33.71
C GLU A 77 10.10 -14.65 -32.23
N THR A 78 10.77 -15.74 -31.83
CA THR A 78 10.58 -16.33 -30.49
C THR A 78 11.33 -15.55 -29.41
N TYR A 79 12.56 -15.16 -29.69
CA TYR A 79 13.45 -14.55 -28.71
C TYR A 79 13.30 -13.02 -28.68
N VAL A 80 13.31 -12.36 -29.85
CA VAL A 80 13.25 -10.89 -29.89
C VAL A 80 11.81 -10.44 -29.71
N ASP A 81 10.90 -10.90 -30.55
CA ASP A 81 9.53 -10.39 -30.54
C ASP A 81 8.71 -10.95 -29.37
N ARG A 82 8.64 -12.27 -29.22
CA ARG A 82 7.84 -12.86 -28.13
C ARG A 82 8.47 -12.66 -26.77
N LEU A 83 9.74 -13.06 -26.56
CA LEU A 83 10.35 -12.95 -25.24
C LEU A 83 10.67 -11.48 -24.87
N CYS A 84 11.53 -10.80 -25.66
CA CYS A 84 12.04 -9.47 -25.30
C CYS A 84 10.99 -8.35 -25.39
N HIS A 85 10.12 -8.37 -26.41
CA HIS A 85 9.13 -7.32 -26.63
C HIS A 85 7.76 -7.61 -26.02
N GLU A 86 7.21 -8.82 -26.15
CA GLU A 86 5.87 -9.13 -25.64
C GLU A 86 5.91 -9.53 -24.15
N LYS A 87 6.61 -10.62 -23.79
CA LYS A 87 6.54 -11.19 -22.44
C LYS A 87 7.08 -10.26 -21.35
N TYR A 88 8.24 -9.65 -21.57
CA TYR A 88 8.76 -8.69 -20.59
C TYR A 88 7.87 -7.45 -20.46
N THR A 89 7.36 -6.90 -21.56
CA THR A 89 6.45 -5.75 -21.50
C THR A 89 5.17 -6.10 -20.73
N ASN A 90 4.56 -7.25 -21.03
CA ASN A 90 3.35 -7.68 -20.33
C ASN A 90 3.61 -7.86 -18.83
N TYR A 91 4.73 -8.48 -18.45
CA TYR A 91 5.08 -8.66 -17.05
C TYR A 91 5.37 -7.34 -16.32
N ILE A 92 6.02 -6.38 -17.01
CA ILE A 92 6.22 -5.03 -16.47
C ILE A 92 4.87 -4.32 -16.28
N ASN A 93 3.94 -4.46 -17.23
CA ASN A 93 2.60 -3.88 -17.10
C ASN A 93 1.82 -4.49 -15.93
N GLU A 94 1.89 -5.82 -15.75
CA GLU A 94 1.28 -6.48 -14.58
C GLU A 94 1.88 -5.99 -13.26
N ILE A 95 3.19 -5.72 -13.23
CA ILE A 95 3.84 -5.11 -12.07
C ILE A 95 3.32 -3.69 -11.84
N ASP A 96 3.12 -2.91 -12.91
CA ASP A 96 2.59 -1.54 -12.83
C ASP A 96 1.15 -1.48 -12.33
N ASP A 97 0.27 -2.35 -12.84
CA ASP A 97 -1.10 -2.45 -12.36
C ASP A 97 -1.15 -2.78 -10.86
N ASN A 98 -0.27 -3.66 -10.40
CA ASN A 98 -0.15 -4.00 -8.98
C ASN A 98 0.44 -2.85 -8.14
N LEU A 99 1.40 -2.09 -8.67
CA LEU A 99 1.94 -0.90 -8.01
C LEU A 99 0.88 0.18 -7.86
N ASP A 100 0.07 0.41 -8.90
CA ASP A 100 -1.05 1.36 -8.85
C ASP A 100 -2.07 0.96 -7.79
N ALA A 101 -2.42 -0.33 -7.71
CA ALA A 101 -3.30 -0.86 -6.66
C ALA A 101 -2.73 -0.63 -5.24
N LEU A 102 -1.41 -0.82 -5.05
CA LEU A 102 -0.76 -0.55 -3.76
C LEU A 102 -0.75 0.94 -3.42
N VAL A 103 -0.57 1.83 -4.40
CA VAL A 103 -0.64 3.28 -4.20
C VAL A 103 -2.05 3.72 -3.79
N ASP A 104 -3.08 3.16 -4.43
CA ASP A 104 -4.46 3.46 -4.08
C ASP A 104 -4.82 2.94 -2.68
N GLU A 105 -4.33 1.75 -2.31
CA GLU A 105 -4.54 1.19 -0.99
C GLU A 105 -3.80 1.97 0.10
N GLU A 106 -2.57 2.42 -0.15
CA GLU A 106 -1.82 3.31 0.75
C GLU A 106 -2.62 4.58 1.03
N ARG A 107 -3.12 5.27 -0.02
CA ARG A 107 -3.97 6.46 0.14
C ARG A 107 -5.25 6.15 0.93
N ARG A 108 -5.87 5.00 0.67
CA ARG A 108 -7.09 4.57 1.38
C ARG A 108 -6.81 4.41 2.88
N LEU A 109 -5.67 3.83 3.26
CA LEU A 109 -5.25 3.65 4.64
C LEU A 109 -4.88 4.97 5.32
N GLU A 110 -4.13 5.85 4.63
CA GLU A 110 -3.79 7.19 5.12
C GLU A 110 -5.05 8.02 5.42
N ASN A 111 -6.05 7.97 4.53
CA ASN A 111 -7.33 8.65 4.77
C ASN A 111 -8.08 8.06 5.97
N LYS A 112 -8.10 6.73 6.15
CA LYS A 112 -8.71 6.11 7.32
C LYS A 112 -8.02 6.49 8.63
N LEU A 113 -6.68 6.59 8.64
CA LEU A 113 -5.94 7.07 9.80
C LEU A 113 -6.35 8.50 10.17
N LEU A 114 -6.42 9.41 9.19
CA LEU A 114 -6.86 10.79 9.42
C LEU A 114 -8.30 10.87 9.95
N GLU A 115 -9.20 10.05 9.43
CA GLU A 115 -10.58 9.94 9.95
C GLU A 115 -10.60 9.47 11.40
N ASN A 116 -9.83 8.42 11.72
CA ASN A 116 -9.74 7.86 13.06
C ASN A 116 -9.11 8.84 14.06
N ASP A 117 -8.08 9.58 13.68
CA ASP A 117 -7.51 10.69 14.47
C ASP A 117 -8.56 11.75 14.79
N GLY A 118 -9.41 12.10 13.82
CA GLY A 118 -10.53 12.99 14.02
C GLY A 118 -11.53 12.46 15.06
N LEU A 119 -11.82 11.16 15.04
CA LEU A 119 -12.69 10.50 16.01
C LEU A 119 -12.08 10.50 17.42
N ILE A 120 -10.79 10.14 17.53
CA ILE A 120 -10.02 10.18 18.78
C ILE A 120 -10.07 11.58 19.38
N GLY A 121 -9.86 12.62 18.57
CA GLY A 121 -9.94 14.02 18.99
C GLY A 121 -11.32 14.38 19.57
N LYS A 122 -12.40 14.02 18.87
CA LYS A 122 -13.79 14.24 19.33
C LYS A 122 -14.08 13.52 20.65
N LEU A 123 -13.63 12.27 20.78
CA LEU A 123 -13.82 11.47 21.99
C LEU A 123 -13.09 12.09 23.18
N ARG A 124 -11.84 12.53 23.00
CA ARG A 124 -11.07 13.24 24.04
C ARG A 124 -11.75 14.53 24.48
N GLN A 125 -12.26 15.34 23.55
CA GLN A 125 -13.02 16.55 23.89
C GLN A 125 -14.28 16.23 24.69
N GLY A 126 -15.03 15.20 24.29
CA GLY A 126 -16.22 14.74 25.03
C GLY A 126 -15.89 14.26 26.44
N LEU A 127 -14.80 13.50 26.62
CA LEU A 127 -14.33 13.06 27.93
C LEU A 127 -13.93 14.24 28.83
N ASN A 128 -13.24 15.24 28.27
CA ASN A 128 -12.87 16.45 29.02
C ASN A 128 -14.11 17.22 29.49
N TRP A 129 -15.12 17.38 28.63
CA TRP A 129 -16.37 18.04 28.99
C TRP A 129 -17.11 17.27 30.10
N LEU A 130 -17.24 15.95 29.95
CA LEU A 130 -17.88 15.09 30.95
C LEU A 130 -17.15 15.14 32.30
N SER A 131 -15.81 15.13 32.28
CA SER A 131 -15.00 15.23 33.50
C SER A 131 -15.25 16.56 34.22
N ALA A 132 -15.27 17.67 33.49
CA ALA A 132 -15.53 19.00 34.05
C ALA A 132 -16.96 19.11 34.63
N GLU A 133 -17.96 18.52 33.97
CA GLU A 133 -19.33 18.55 34.46
C GLU A 133 -19.53 17.68 35.70
N ILE A 134 -18.90 16.51 35.74
CA ILE A 134 -18.88 15.66 36.93
C ILE A 134 -18.20 16.39 38.11
N GLU A 135 -17.10 17.10 37.86
CA GLU A 135 -16.39 17.87 38.89
C GLU A 135 -17.27 18.98 39.49
N LYS A 136 -17.99 19.74 38.66
CA LYS A 136 -18.93 20.78 39.12
C LYS A 136 -20.08 20.24 39.97
N LEU A 137 -20.48 18.99 39.77
CA LEU A 137 -21.57 18.35 40.53
C LEU A 137 -21.09 17.75 41.85
N ILE A 138 -19.78 17.49 41.99
CA ILE A 138 -19.18 16.92 43.19
C ILE A 138 -18.68 18.01 44.14
N ASN A 139 -18.18 19.12 43.58
CA ASN A 139 -17.78 20.33 44.31
C ASN A 139 -18.99 21.16 44.75
#